data_AF-A0A0E8BJI4-F1
#
_entry.id   AF-A0A0E8BJI4-F1
#
_cell.length_a   1.000
_cell.length_b   1.000
_cell.length_c   1.000
_cell.angle_alpha   90.00
_cell.angle_beta   90.00
_cell.angle_gamma   90.00
#
_symmetry.space_group_name_H-M   'P 1'
#
loop_
_entity.id
_entity.type
_entity.pdbx_description
1 polymer ?
#
loop_
_entity_poly.entity_id
_entity_poly.type
_entity_poly.pdbx_seq_one_letter_code
_entity_poly.pdbx_strand_id
1 'polypeptide(L)' 'MVRASRTGSGKVGRNIEIDDDACGFIAAGDLSPQKARVLLTLGLCQTRDTARLQALFDSR' A
#
# COMPACT_ATOMS: atom_id res chain seq x y z
N MET A 1 0.75 0.15 8.31
CA MET A 1 1.49 -1.00 7.74
C MET A 1 1.10 -1.15 6.27
N VAL A 2 2.01 -1.56 5.37
CA VAL A 2 1.69 -1.79 3.95
C VAL A 2 1.57 -3.30 3.67
N ARG A 3 0.49 -3.73 3.02
CA ARG A 3 0.29 -5.10 2.54
C ARG A 3 0.77 -5.26 1.10
N ALA A 4 1.68 -6.19 0.88
CA ALA A 4 2.20 -6.56 -0.44
C ALA A 4 2.25 -8.09 -0.58
N SER A 5 2.28 -8.61 -1.80
CA SER A 5 2.34 -10.06 -2.06
C SER A 5 3.73 -10.53 -2.48
N ARG A 6 4.09 -11.75 -2.08
CA ARG A 6 5.32 -12.44 -2.51
C ARG A 6 5.17 -13.19 -3.84
N THR A 7 3.95 -13.29 -4.38
CA THR A 7 3.62 -14.13 -5.56
C THR A 7 4.26 -13.65 -6.86
N GLY A 8 4.84 -12.44 -6.88
CA GLY A 8 5.55 -11.89 -8.03
C GLY A 8 4.63 -11.22 -9.06
N SER A 9 3.37 -11.63 -9.13
CA SER A 9 2.31 -11.00 -9.92
C SER A 9 0.95 -11.03 -9.20
N GLY A 10 0.02 -10.20 -9.67
CA GLY A 10 -1.32 -10.04 -9.12
C GLY A 10 -1.47 -8.83 -8.18
N LYS A 11 -2.70 -8.31 -8.11
CA LYS A 11 -3.03 -7.13 -7.33
C LYS A 11 -3.34 -7.48 -5.88
N VAL A 12 -2.74 -6.77 -4.93
CA VAL A 12 -3.22 -6.73 -3.55
C VAL A 12 -4.39 -5.75 -3.48
N GLY A 13 -5.61 -6.27 -3.44
CA GLY A 13 -6.83 -5.48 -3.35
C GLY A 13 -7.02 -4.85 -1.96
N ARG A 14 -7.57 -3.63 -1.92
CA ARG A 14 -7.98 -2.94 -0.69
C ARG A 14 -9.38 -3.40 -0.28
N ASN A 15 -9.59 -3.66 1.01
CA ASN A 15 -10.90 -4.03 1.57
C ASN A 15 -11.55 -5.26 0.91
N ILE A 16 -10.75 -6.23 0.47
CA ILE A 16 -11.26 -7.50 -0.10
C ILE A 16 -11.33 -8.56 0.99
N GLU A 17 -10.20 -9.15 1.38
CA GLU A 17 -10.14 -10.18 2.42
C GLU A 17 -9.84 -9.60 3.82
N ILE A 18 -9.32 -8.37 3.87
CA ILE A 18 -8.93 -7.66 5.09
C ILE A 18 -9.54 -6.27 5.02
N ASP A 19 -10.18 -5.83 6.10
CA ASP A 19 -10.64 -4.45 6.27
C ASP A 19 -9.42 -3.55 6.58
N ASP A 20 -8.86 -2.98 5.51
CA ASP A 20 -7.69 -2.11 5.59
C ASP A 20 -8.01 -0.81 6.30
N ASP A 21 -9.23 -0.31 6.14
CA ASP A 21 -9.65 0.99 6.65
C ASP A 21 -9.79 0.94 8.17
N ALA A 22 -10.44 -0.11 8.69
CA ALA A 22 -10.51 -0.35 10.13
C ALA A 22 -9.13 -0.62 10.74
N CYS A 23 -8.23 -1.28 9.99
CA CYS A 23 -6.90 -1.65 10.48
C CYS A 23 -5.83 -0.57 10.28
N GLY A 24 -6.12 0.51 9.53
CA GLY A 24 -5.13 1.51 9.12
C GLY A 24 -4.02 0.94 8.22
N PHE A 25 -4.35 -0.04 7.40
CA PHE A 25 -3.44 -0.65 6.44
C PHE A 25 -3.49 0.04 5.09
N ILE A 26 -2.41 -0.15 4.32
CA ILE A 26 -2.28 0.36 2.96
C ILE A 26 -2.10 -0.84 2.04
N ALA A 27 -2.94 -0.97 1.01
CA ALA A 27 -2.81 -2.01 -0.01
C ALA A 27 -1.82 -1.55 -1.09
N ALA A 28 -0.80 -2.37 -1.38
CA ALA A 28 0.24 -2.03 -2.34
C ALA A 28 -0.19 -2.13 -3.82
N GLY A 29 -1.40 -2.64 -4.09
CA GLY A 29 -1.89 -2.85 -5.45
C GLY A 29 -0.99 -3.83 -6.21
N ASP A 30 -0.53 -3.41 -7.39
CA ASP A 30 0.30 -4.20 -8.30
C ASP A 30 1.81 -4.08 -8.00
N LEU A 31 2.19 -3.33 -6.96
CA LEU A 31 3.58 -3.13 -6.61
C LEU A 31 4.15 -4.36 -5.89
N SER A 32 5.35 -4.77 -6.32
CA SER A 32 6.13 -5.74 -5.57
C SER A 32 6.52 -5.18 -4.19
N PRO A 33 6.83 -6.02 -3.19
CA PRO A 33 7.23 -5.56 -1.86
C PRO A 33 8.40 -4.58 -1.88
N GLN A 34 9.36 -4.78 -2.80
CA GLN A 34 10.51 -3.89 -2.94
C GLN A 34 10.12 -2.51 -3.46
N LYS A 35 9.25 -2.44 -4.48
CA LYS A 35 8.75 -1.17 -5.05
C LYS A 35 7.85 -0.44 -4.04
N ALA A 36 6.96 -1.18 -3.37
CA ALA A 36 6.08 -0.66 -2.32
C ALA A 36 6.88 -0.02 -1.17
N ARG A 37 8.00 -0.63 -0.76
CA ARG A 37 8.89 -0.06 0.26
C ARG A 37 9.46 1.29 -0.17
N VAL A 38 9.96 1.40 -1.40
CA VAL A 38 10.54 2.67 -1.91
C VAL A 38 9.48 3.77 -1.92
N LEU A 39 8.28 3.47 -2.45
CA LEU A 39 7.19 4.44 -2.46
C LEU A 39 6.76 4.84 -1.04
N LEU A 40 6.64 3.88 -0.13
CA LEU A 40 6.31 4.17 1.27
C LEU A 40 7.36 5.07 1.92
N THR A 41 8.66 4.81 1.72
CA THR A 41 9.72 5.66 2.25
C THR A 41 9.59 7.10 1.76
N LEU A 42 9.34 7.30 0.46
CA LEU A 42 9.13 8.64 -0.12
C LEU A 42 7.84 9.30 0.38
N GLY A 43 6.76 8.53 0.54
CA GLY A 43 5.48 9.02 1.08
C GLY A 43 5.60 9.46 2.53
N LEU A 44 6.33 8.70 3.36
CA LEU A 44 6.55 9.01 4.77
C LEU A 44 7.38 10.28 5.00
N CYS A 45 8.15 10.72 4.00
CA CYS A 45 8.80 12.04 4.02
C CYS A 45 7.80 13.20 3.87
N GLN A 46 6.60 12.94 3.33
CA GLN A 46 5.57 13.95 3.07
C GLN A 46 4.43 13.92 4.09
N THR A 47 4.00 12.73 4.52
CA THR A 47 2.86 12.58 5.42
C THR A 47 2.88 11.24 6.18
N ARG A 48 2.23 11.21 7.33
CA ARG A 48 1.93 9.98 8.10
C ARG A 48 0.45 9.57 8.05
N ASP A 49 -0.38 10.36 7.37
CA ASP A 49 -1.79 10.04 7.17
C ASP A 49 -1.94 8.85 6.21
N THR A 50 -2.56 7.78 6.69
CA THR A 50 -2.73 6.52 5.96
C THR A 50 -3.59 6.69 4.73
N ALA A 51 -4.62 7.54 4.76
CA ALA A 51 -5.50 7.79 3.61
C ALA A 51 -4.73 8.48 2.47
N ARG A 52 -3.92 9.48 2.80
CA ARG A 52 -3.03 10.14 1.84
C ARG A 52 -1.95 9.22 1.31
N LEU A 53 -1.38 8.37 2.16
CA LEU A 53 -0.42 7.37 1.71
C LEU A 53 -1.09 6.36 0.76
N GLN A 54 -2.29 5.86 1.08
CA GLN A 54 -3.04 4.98 0.17
C GLN A 54 -3.29 5.65 -1.18
N ALA A 55 -3.65 6.93 -1.22
CA ALA A 55 -3.83 7.66 -2.47
C ALA A 55 -2.56 7.69 -3.35
N LEU A 56 -1.36 7.72 -2.75
CA LEU A 56 -0.10 7.62 -3.50
C LEU A 56 0.13 6.24 -4.12
N PHE A 57 -0.39 5.18 -3.49
CA PHE A 57 -0.36 3.82 -4.01
C PHE A 57 -1.40 3.61 -5.12
N ASP A 58 -2.56 4.26 -5.01
CA ASP A 58 -3.64 4.17 -6.01
C ASP A 58 -3.33 4.96 -7.29
N SER A 59 -2.47 5.98 -7.22
CA SER A 59 -2.07 6.82 -8.36
C SER A 59 -0.92 6.23 -9.20
N ARG A 60 -0.69 4.91 -9.13
CA ARG A 60 0.46 4.22 -9.74
C ARG A 60 0.03 3.06 -10.61
#